data_AF-A0A516GHM8-F1
#
_entry.id   AF-A0A516GHM8-F1
#
_cell.length_a   1.000
_cell.length_b   1.000
_cell.length_c   1.000
_cell.angle_alpha   90.00
_cell.angle_beta   90.00
_cell.angle_gamma   90.00
#
_symmetry.space_group_name_H-M   'P 1'
#
loop_
_entity.id
_entity.type
_entity.pdbx_description
1 polymer ?
#
loop_
_entity_poly.entity_id
_entity_poly.type
_entity_poly.pdbx_seq_one_letter_code
_entity_poly.pdbx_strand_id
1 'polypeptide(L)'
;MGMDDETAKATAKDTIAALSTLTPEQQDQLSQAIDKATSNKEIAQILQQAEAQAEENYKQGVKAEAIQAIDDAVKAKEMAIEKSDLTTEEKAALKGNVEAHADEAKATIWQH
;
A
#
# COMPACT_ATOMS: atom_id res chain seq x y z
N MET A 1 -37.74 -2.60 -17.06
CA MET A 1 -36.57 -2.72 -16.17
C MET A 1 -35.30 -2.69 -17.03
N GLY A 2 -34.91 -1.57 -17.63
CA GLY A 2 -33.88 -1.67 -18.70
C GLY A 2 -33.12 -0.42 -19.11
N MET A 3 -33.12 0.66 -18.32
CA MET A 3 -32.25 1.83 -18.56
C MET A 3 -31.53 2.27 -17.28
N ASP A 4 -32.14 2.07 -16.12
CA ASP A 4 -31.55 2.43 -14.82
C ASP A 4 -30.36 1.54 -14.42
N ASP A 5 -30.40 0.23 -14.71
CA ASP A 5 -29.31 -0.69 -14.33
C ASP A 5 -28.03 -0.48 -15.15
N GLU A 6 -28.14 -0.15 -16.45
CA GLU A 6 -26.97 0.09 -17.30
C GLU A 6 -26.27 1.41 -16.94
N THR A 7 -27.07 2.43 -16.59
CA THR A 7 -26.57 3.72 -16.10
C THR A 7 -25.94 3.59 -14.71
N ALA A 8 -26.53 2.77 -13.82
CA ALA A 8 -25.98 2.48 -12.50
C ALA A 8 -24.63 1.74 -12.60
N LYS A 9 -24.51 0.77 -13.51
CA LYS A 9 -23.24 0.07 -13.79
C LYS A 9 -22.18 1.02 -14.33
N ALA A 10 -22.52 1.88 -15.29
CA ALA A 10 -21.58 2.87 -15.83
C ALA A 10 -21.04 3.80 -14.73
N THR A 11 -21.95 4.37 -13.92
CA THR A 11 -21.59 5.25 -12.80
C THR A 11 -20.72 4.56 -11.76
N ALA A 12 -21.01 3.29 -11.46
CA ALA A 12 -20.22 2.51 -10.51
C ALA A 12 -18.79 2.26 -11.03
N LYS A 13 -18.63 1.96 -12.33
CA LYS A 13 -17.31 1.82 -12.95
C LYS A 13 -16.53 3.13 -12.93
N ASP A 14 -17.19 4.26 -13.21
CA ASP A 14 -16.55 5.58 -13.13
C ASP A 14 -16.07 5.88 -11.70
N THR A 15 -16.87 5.49 -10.70
CA THR A 15 -16.49 5.63 -9.28
C THR A 15 -15.27 4.78 -8.95
N ILE A 16 -15.22 3.52 -9.40
CA ILE A 16 -14.06 2.63 -9.23
C ILE A 16 -12.82 3.18 -9.94
N ALA A 17 -12.99 3.75 -11.14
CA ALA A 17 -11.91 4.37 -11.90
C ALA A 17 -11.34 5.61 -11.21
N ALA A 18 -12.17 6.35 -10.47
CA ALA A 18 -11.76 7.50 -9.68
C ALA A 18 -10.95 7.14 -8.42
N LEU A 19 -11.00 5.88 -7.96
CA LEU A 19 -10.20 5.39 -6.83
C LEU A 19 -8.74 5.15 -7.27
N SER A 20 -7.93 6.20 -7.23
CA SER A 20 -6.53 6.19 -7.69
C SER A 20 -5.58 5.34 -6.83
N THR A 21 -6.02 4.87 -5.66
CA THR A 21 -5.22 3.96 -4.83
C THR A 21 -5.37 2.50 -5.25
N LEU A 22 -6.36 2.18 -6.11
CA LEU A 22 -6.50 0.85 -6.68
C LEU A 22 -5.50 0.64 -7.82
N THR A 23 -5.03 -0.60 -7.95
CA THR A 23 -4.21 -0.99 -9.10
C THR A 23 -5.09 -1.14 -10.35
N PRO A 24 -4.53 -1.02 -11.55
CA PRO A 24 -5.27 -1.29 -12.79
C PRO A 24 -5.94 -2.67 -12.80
N GLU A 25 -5.29 -3.68 -12.20
CA GLU A 25 -5.82 -5.03 -12.10
C GLU A 25 -7.03 -5.11 -11.16
N GLN A 26 -6.98 -4.44 -10.01
CA GLN A 26 -8.12 -4.38 -9.08
C GLN A 26 -9.30 -3.61 -9.70
N GLN A 27 -9.02 -2.51 -10.39
CA GLN A 27 -10.06 -1.73 -11.10
C GLN A 27 -10.73 -2.58 -12.18
N ASP A 28 -9.97 -3.36 -12.94
CA ASP A 28 -10.51 -4.27 -13.97
C ASP A 28 -11.36 -5.38 -13.36
N GLN A 29 -10.88 -6.03 -12.28
CA GLN A 29 -11.63 -7.07 -11.56
C GLN A 29 -12.96 -6.55 -11.02
N LEU A 30 -12.97 -5.37 -10.39
CA LEU A 30 -14.17 -4.74 -9.86
C LEU A 30 -15.11 -4.32 -11.00
N SER A 31 -14.57 -3.80 -12.11
CA SER A 31 -15.37 -3.44 -13.29
C SER A 31 -16.08 -4.64 -13.90
N GLN A 32 -15.38 -5.77 -14.01
CA GLN A 32 -15.99 -7.04 -14.45
C GLN A 32 -17.06 -7.55 -13.46
N ALA A 33 -16.87 -7.32 -12.15
CA ALA A 33 -17.87 -7.66 -11.15
C ALA A 33 -19.13 -6.79 -11.32
N ILE A 34 -18.98 -5.49 -11.57
CA ILE A 34 -20.09 -4.57 -11.85
C ILE A 34 -20.84 -4.99 -13.12
N ASP A 35 -20.14 -5.44 -14.16
CA ASP A 35 -20.78 -5.97 -15.38
C ASP A 35 -21.68 -7.16 -15.10
N LYS A 36 -21.21 -8.08 -14.25
CA LYS A 36 -21.92 -9.30 -13.86
C LYS A 36 -23.03 -9.06 -12.84
N ALA A 37 -23.04 -7.92 -12.15
CA ALA A 37 -24.06 -7.58 -11.17
C ALA A 37 -25.45 -7.58 -11.82
N THR A 38 -26.41 -8.24 -11.16
CA THR A 38 -27.80 -8.35 -11.62
C THR A 38 -28.74 -7.40 -10.88
N SER A 39 -28.25 -6.75 -9.82
CA SER A 39 -29.03 -5.92 -8.91
C SER A 39 -28.24 -4.69 -8.45
N ASN A 40 -28.93 -3.57 -8.22
CA ASN A 40 -28.33 -2.38 -7.59
C ASN A 40 -27.70 -2.65 -6.22
N LYS A 41 -28.21 -3.65 -5.49
CA LYS A 41 -27.61 -4.09 -4.23
C LYS A 41 -26.22 -4.70 -4.43
N GLU A 42 -26.03 -5.51 -5.46
CA GLU A 42 -24.72 -6.09 -5.78
C GLU A 42 -23.74 -5.00 -6.21
N ILE A 43 -24.19 -4.03 -7.01
CA ILE A 43 -23.39 -2.85 -7.39
C ILE A 43 -22.92 -2.11 -6.14
N ALA A 44 -23.81 -1.83 -5.19
CA ALA A 44 -23.45 -1.16 -3.94
C ALA A 44 -22.45 -1.97 -3.09
N GLN A 45 -22.58 -3.30 -3.05
CA GLN A 45 -21.62 -4.16 -2.35
C GLN A 45 -20.24 -4.14 -3.01
N ILE A 46 -20.18 -4.15 -4.35
CA ILE A 46 -18.92 -4.07 -5.09
C ILE A 46 -18.25 -2.72 -4.87
N LEU A 47 -19.01 -1.63 -4.84
CA LEU A 47 -18.48 -0.29 -4.52
C LEU A 47 -17.93 -0.23 -3.09
N GLN A 48 -18.64 -0.80 -2.11
CA GLN A 48 -18.15 -0.87 -0.74
C GLN A 48 -16.85 -1.70 -0.65
N GLN A 49 -16.75 -2.79 -1.41
CA GLN A 49 -15.53 -3.59 -1.49
C GLN A 49 -14.39 -2.80 -2.16
N ALA A 50 -14.69 -2.02 -3.20
CA ALA A 50 -13.72 -1.17 -3.87
C ALA A 50 -13.15 -0.11 -2.92
N GLU A 51 -14.00 0.56 -2.13
CA GLU A 51 -13.59 1.52 -1.10
C GLU A 51 -12.72 0.88 -0.02
N ALA A 52 -13.12 -0.29 0.49
CA ALA A 52 -12.33 -1.03 1.48
C ALA A 52 -10.95 -1.43 0.93
N GLN A 53 -10.89 -1.89 -0.32
CA GLN A 53 -9.63 -2.25 -0.98
C GLN A 53 -8.76 -1.01 -1.23
N ALA A 54 -9.37 0.11 -1.61
CA ALA A 54 -8.69 1.38 -1.80
C ALA A 54 -8.05 1.89 -0.49
N GLU A 55 -8.75 1.74 0.63
CA GLU A 55 -8.24 2.08 1.97
C GLU A 55 -7.11 1.12 2.39
N GLU A 56 -7.25 -0.17 2.13
CA GLU A 56 -6.20 -1.15 2.41
C GLU A 56 -4.92 -0.85 1.61
N ASN A 57 -5.06 -0.59 0.31
CA ASN A 57 -3.93 -0.21 -0.54
C ASN A 57 -3.25 1.07 -0.04
N TYR A 58 -4.02 2.07 0.41
CA TYR A 58 -3.46 3.27 1.01
C TYR A 58 -2.64 2.93 2.26
N LYS A 59 -3.17 2.11 3.17
CA LYS A 59 -2.44 1.66 4.37
C LYS A 59 -1.16 0.92 4.01
N GLN A 60 -1.19 0.05 3.00
CA GLN A 60 0.00 -0.65 2.50
C GLN A 60 1.03 0.32 1.91
N GLY A 61 0.58 1.33 1.16
CA GLY A 61 1.45 2.40 0.65
C GLY A 61 2.15 3.14 1.78
N VAL A 62 1.42 3.58 2.80
CA VAL A 62 1.98 4.26 3.97
C VAL A 62 2.98 3.37 4.72
N LYS A 63 2.69 2.06 4.85
CA LYS A 63 3.64 1.10 5.45
C LYS A 63 4.92 1.00 4.63
N ALA A 64 4.81 0.91 3.30
CA ALA A 64 5.97 0.86 2.41
C ALA A 64 6.80 2.15 2.49
N GLU A 65 6.16 3.32 2.52
CA GLU A 65 6.84 4.61 2.72
C GLU A 65 7.57 4.68 4.07
N ALA A 66 6.96 4.19 5.15
CA ALA A 66 7.58 4.14 6.47
C ALA A 66 8.81 3.21 6.49
N ILE A 67 8.73 2.05 5.84
CA ILE A 67 9.85 1.12 5.69
C ILE A 67 10.97 1.77 4.88
N GLN A 68 10.64 2.44 3.78
CA GLN A 68 11.63 3.14 2.96
C GLN A 68 12.33 4.27 3.74
N ALA A 69 11.59 5.03 4.56
CA ALA A 69 12.17 6.05 5.41
C ALA A 69 13.16 5.47 6.44
N ILE A 70 12.89 4.26 6.96
CA ILE A 70 13.83 3.54 7.83
C ILE A 70 15.08 3.16 7.04
N ASP A 71 14.95 2.62 5.83
CA ASP A 71 16.09 2.27 4.98
C ASP A 71 16.99 3.47 4.65
N ASP A 72 16.38 4.61 4.30
CA ASP A 72 17.10 5.84 4.04
C ASP A 72 17.84 6.34 5.30
N ALA A 73 17.20 6.22 6.48
CA ALA A 73 17.82 6.58 7.75
C ALA A 73 18.98 5.65 8.13
N VAL A 74 18.85 4.34 7.88
CA VAL A 74 19.92 3.34 8.06
C VAL A 74 21.11 3.72 7.20
N LYS A 75 20.90 3.90 5.90
CA LYS A 75 21.96 4.25 4.95
C LYS A 75 22.68 5.53 5.35
N ALA A 76 21.95 6.56 5.80
CA ALA A 76 22.54 7.80 6.29
C ALA A 76 23.42 7.58 7.54
N LYS A 77 22.95 6.77 8.50
CA LYS A 77 23.71 6.43 9.71
C LYS A 77 24.96 5.61 9.38
N GLU A 78 24.86 4.62 8.50
CA GLU A 78 25.99 3.81 8.08
C GLU A 78 27.06 4.65 7.38
N MET A 79 26.67 5.60 6.53
CA MET A 79 27.60 6.55 5.90
C MET A 79 28.30 7.45 6.93
N ALA A 80 27.61 7.87 8.00
CA ALA A 80 28.21 8.64 9.07
C ALA A 80 29.20 7.80 9.90
N ILE A 81 28.86 6.53 10.19
CA ILE A 81 29.74 5.56 10.85
C ILE A 81 30.99 5.34 10.00
N GLU A 82 30.82 5.15 8.70
CA GLU A 82 31.94 4.92 7.77
C GLU A 82 32.95 6.08 7.79
N LYS A 83 32.47 7.32 7.88
CA LYS A 83 33.29 8.54 7.90
C LYS A 83 33.92 8.85 9.27
N SER A 84 33.57 8.11 10.31
CA SER A 84 34.11 8.32 11.66
C SER A 84 35.55 7.79 11.79
N ASP A 85 36.31 8.30 12.76
CA ASP A 85 37.69 7.86 13.06
C ASP A 85 37.78 6.53 13.86
N LEU A 86 36.68 5.77 13.88
CA LEU A 86 36.60 4.47 14.55
C LEU A 86 37.40 3.40 13.81
N THR A 87 37.77 2.34 14.54
CA THR A 87 38.35 1.14 13.94
C THR A 87 37.35 0.40 13.06
N THR A 88 37.85 -0.43 12.14
CA THR A 88 36.99 -1.27 11.28
C THR A 88 36.06 -2.17 12.09
N GLU A 89 36.53 -2.72 13.21
CA GLU A 89 35.75 -3.60 14.09
C GLU A 89 34.62 -2.84 14.78
N GLU A 90 34.89 -1.64 15.32
CA GLU A 90 33.87 -0.79 15.92
C GLU A 90 32.83 -0.32 14.89
N LYS A 91 33.26 0.03 13.67
CA LYS A 91 32.36 0.39 12.58
C LYS A 91 31.44 -0.78 12.20
N ALA A 92 31.99 -1.97 12.07
CA ALA A 92 31.22 -3.17 11.74
C ALA A 92 30.17 -3.48 12.83
N ALA A 93 30.55 -3.39 14.11
CA ALA A 93 29.64 -3.59 15.22
C ALA A 93 28.50 -2.55 15.24
N LEU A 94 28.82 -1.27 14.99
CA LEU A 94 27.81 -0.21 14.95
C LEU A 94 26.85 -0.36 13.76
N LYS A 95 27.34 -0.73 12.57
CA LYS A 95 26.48 -0.98 11.41
C LYS A 95 25.52 -2.15 11.67
N GLY A 96 26.03 -3.27 12.17
CA GLY A 96 25.19 -4.41 12.54
C GLY A 96 24.13 -4.04 13.59
N ASN A 97 24.46 -3.18 14.56
CA ASN A 97 23.48 -2.69 15.52
C ASN A 97 22.41 -1.78 14.88
N VAL A 98 22.79 -0.92 13.92
CA VAL A 98 21.84 -0.08 13.18
C VAL A 98 20.89 -0.93 12.34
N GLU A 99 21.41 -1.95 11.64
CA GLU A 99 20.60 -2.90 10.86
C GLU A 99 19.62 -3.67 11.74
N ALA A 100 20.08 -4.20 12.88
CA ALA A 100 19.23 -4.94 13.81
C ALA A 100 18.04 -4.09 14.32
N HIS A 101 18.30 -2.83 14.70
CA HIS A 101 17.22 -1.94 15.15
C HIS A 101 16.25 -1.59 14.02
N ALA A 102 16.74 -1.47 12.78
CA ALA A 102 15.91 -1.21 11.62
C ALA A 102 14.99 -2.40 11.30
N ASP A 103 15.50 -3.62 11.40
CA ASP A 103 14.73 -4.83 11.17
C ASP A 103 13.62 -5.00 12.22
N GLU A 104 13.90 -4.72 13.50
CA GLU A 104 12.87 -4.72 14.55
C GLU A 104 11.77 -3.68 14.30
N ALA A 105 12.16 -2.47 13.88
CA ALA A 105 11.21 -1.41 13.56
C ALA A 105 10.31 -1.78 12.36
N LYS A 106 10.91 -2.32 11.29
CA LYS A 106 10.17 -2.78 10.10
C LYS A 106 9.23 -3.93 10.44
N ALA A 107 9.67 -4.89 11.25
CA ALA A 107 8.83 -6.01 11.68
C ALA A 107 7.58 -5.53 12.45
N THR A 108 7.71 -4.46 13.24
CA THR A 108 6.58 -3.85 13.96
C THR A 108 5.59 -3.19 12.99
N ILE A 109 6.07 -2.50 11.95
CA ILE A 109 5.22 -1.89 10.91
C ILE A 109 4.40 -2.94 10.14
N TRP A 110 4.97 -4.14 9.94
CA TRP A 110 4.24 -5.24 9.31
C TRP A 110 3.18 -5.88 10.21
N GLN A 111 3.36 -5.86 11.54
CA GLN A 111 2.46 -6.52 12.51
C GLN A 111 1.19 -5.74 12.88
N HIS A 112 1.05 -4.48 12.47
CA HIS A 112 -0.09 -3.61 12.78
C HIS A 112 -0.78 -3.13 11.50
#